data_AF-A0A955TEF5-F1
#
_entry.id   AF-A0A955TEF5-F1
#
_cell.length_a   1.000
_cell.length_b   1.000
_cell.length_c   1.000
_cell.angle_alpha   90.00
_cell.angle_beta   90.00
_cell.angle_gamma   90.00
#
_symmetry.space_group_name_H-M   'P 1'
#
loop_
_entity.id
_entity.type
_entity.pdbx_description
1 polymer ?
#
loop_
_entity_poly.entity_id
_entity_poly.type
_entity_poly.pdbx_seq_one_letter_code
_entity_poly.pdbx_strand_id
1 'polypeptide(L)'
;STGMALILGVGTAIGLETRQGPQKSWVNMILVLPLVIPEILLGVALLMLFVLCQVRLGFGTIIIGHMVFNLPLTIVIVRARLRKLDPAWEDAARDLGATSWDVLTRITLPLLRPAIWGAGLLGFTVSLDDFVVTFFVAGPGSTTLPLKVFSM
;
A
#
# COMPACT_ATOMS: atom_id res chain seq x y z
N SER A 1 -8.44 3.02 4.49
CA SER A 1 -7.01 2.93 4.11
C SER A 1 -6.71 1.64 3.35
N THR A 2 -6.92 0.45 3.95
CA THR A 2 -6.50 -0.85 3.38
C THR A 2 -6.99 -1.14 1.97
N GLY A 3 -8.28 -0.96 1.67
CA GLY A 3 -8.80 -1.18 0.32
C GLY A 3 -8.14 -0.28 -0.74
N MET A 4 -7.87 0.98 -0.40
CA MET A 4 -7.15 1.92 -1.27
C MET A 4 -5.69 1.50 -1.46
N ALA A 5 -5.04 1.09 -0.37
CA ALA A 5 -3.67 0.57 -0.41
C ALA A 5 -3.56 -0.71 -1.27
N LEU A 6 -4.56 -1.60 -1.23
CA LEU A 6 -4.62 -2.77 -2.10
C LEU A 6 -4.70 -2.39 -3.57
N ILE A 7 -5.65 -1.53 -3.94
CA ILE A 7 -5.85 -1.15 -5.35
C ILE A 7 -4.58 -0.48 -5.91
N LEU A 8 -4.07 0.50 -5.19
CA LEU A 8 -2.89 1.26 -5.64
C LEU A 8 -1.60 0.45 -5.53
N GLY A 9 -1.46 -0.34 -4.47
CA GLY A 9 -0.29 -1.17 -4.23
C GLY A 9 -0.17 -2.32 -5.23
N VAL A 10 -1.27 -3.00 -5.57
CA VAL A 10 -1.28 -4.04 -6.61
C VAL A 10 -0.95 -3.45 -7.98
N GLY A 11 -1.58 -2.33 -8.36
CA GLY A 11 -1.27 -1.65 -9.62
C GLY A 11 0.19 -1.22 -9.70
N THR A 12 0.72 -0.64 -8.63
CA THR A 12 2.13 -0.21 -8.55
C THR A 12 3.09 -1.40 -8.60
N ALA A 13 2.78 -2.49 -7.90
CA ALA A 13 3.57 -3.72 -7.90
C ALA A 13 3.72 -4.30 -9.32
N ILE A 14 2.61 -4.42 -10.05
CA ILE A 14 2.60 -4.93 -11.43
C ILE A 14 3.33 -3.97 -12.36
N GLY A 15 3.06 -2.66 -12.26
CA GLY A 15 3.72 -1.63 -13.07
C GLY A 15 5.23 -1.54 -12.86
N LEU A 16 5.72 -1.82 -11.66
CA LEU A 16 7.16 -1.83 -11.36
C LEU A 16 7.87 -3.07 -11.89
N GLU A 17 7.17 -4.20 -11.98
CA GLU A 17 7.78 -5.43 -12.45
C GLU A 17 7.86 -5.47 -13.99
N THR A 18 6.92 -4.80 -14.67
CA THR A 18 6.94 -4.67 -16.14
C THR A 18 7.92 -3.62 -16.67
N ARG A 19 8.31 -2.62 -15.86
CA ARG A 19 9.27 -1.58 -16.25
C ARG A 19 10.73 -1.99 -16.02
N GLN A 20 11.61 -1.51 -16.91
CA GLN A 20 13.07 -1.59 -16.79
C GLN A 20 13.68 -0.17 -16.84
N GLY A 21 14.82 0.05 -16.15
CA GLY A 21 15.55 1.33 -16.17
C GLY A 21 15.64 2.09 -14.83
N PRO A 22 16.30 3.27 -14.80
CA PRO A 22 16.63 3.99 -13.56
C PRO A 22 15.39 4.51 -12.80
N GLN A 23 14.28 4.78 -13.51
CA GLN A 23 13.01 5.18 -12.88
C GLN A 23 12.49 4.14 -11.88
N LYS A 24 12.69 2.84 -12.16
CA LYS A 24 12.33 1.75 -11.25
C LYS A 24 13.11 1.84 -9.93
N SER A 25 14.38 2.21 -10.00
CA SER A 25 15.24 2.35 -8.81
C SER A 25 14.76 3.48 -7.91
N TRP A 26 14.45 4.65 -8.50
CA TRP A 26 13.92 5.79 -7.77
C TRP A 26 12.57 5.48 -7.10
N VAL A 27 11.65 4.87 -7.83
CA VAL A 27 10.35 4.50 -7.25
C VAL A 27 10.53 3.46 -6.15
N ASN A 28 11.43 2.48 -6.30
CA ASN A 28 11.73 1.53 -5.22
C ASN A 28 12.26 2.23 -3.96
N MET A 29 13.17 3.20 -4.09
CA MET A 29 13.68 3.96 -2.94
C MET A 29 12.55 4.69 -2.21
N ILE A 30 11.69 5.40 -2.94
CA ILE A 30 10.55 6.13 -2.39
C ILE A 30 9.57 5.18 -1.70
N LEU A 31 9.36 3.99 -2.25
CA LEU A 31 8.45 3.01 -1.67
C LEU A 31 9.00 2.35 -0.41
N VAL A 32 10.31 2.18 -0.27
CA VAL A 32 10.89 1.57 0.94
C VAL A 32 11.03 2.58 2.08
N LEU A 33 11.09 3.88 1.76
CA LEU A 33 11.25 4.98 2.72
C LEU A 33 10.30 4.91 3.94
N PRO A 34 8.97 4.76 3.77
CA PRO A 34 8.05 4.71 4.91
C PRO A 34 8.24 3.47 5.80
N LEU A 35 8.86 2.39 5.30
CA LEU A 35 9.15 1.19 6.08
C LEU A 35 10.42 1.33 6.94
N VAL A 36 11.31 2.26 6.57
CA VAL A 36 12.59 2.48 7.25
C VAL A 36 12.50 3.65 8.23
N ILE A 37 11.66 4.64 7.93
CA ILE A 37 11.44 5.79 8.82
C ILE A 37 10.70 5.33 10.09
N PRO A 38 11.20 5.69 11.29
CA PRO A 38 10.46 5.51 12.54
C PRO A 38 9.03 6.09 12.46
N GLU A 39 8.04 5.33 12.90
CA GLU A 39 6.62 5.65 12.77
C GLU A 39 6.24 7.03 13.34
N ILE A 40 6.86 7.41 14.47
CA ILE A 40 6.69 8.73 15.09
C ILE A 40 7.12 9.86 14.15
N LEU A 41 8.26 9.69 13.48
CA LEU A 41 8.76 10.70 12.53
C LEU A 41 7.83 10.81 11.33
N LEU A 42 7.27 9.70 10.85
CA LEU A 42 6.29 9.69 9.77
C LEU A 42 5.00 10.42 10.19
N GLY A 43 4.48 10.16 11.40
CA GLY A 43 3.29 10.82 11.94
C GLY A 43 3.48 12.34 12.06
N VAL A 44 4.61 12.79 12.62
CA VAL A 44 4.95 14.21 12.72
C VAL A 44 5.11 14.85 11.34
N ALA A 45 5.78 14.17 10.39
CA ALA A 45 5.96 14.68 9.03
C ALA A 45 4.61 14.84 8.30
N LEU A 46 3.69 13.90 8.46
CA LEU A 46 2.34 13.97 7.89
C LEU A 46 1.51 15.10 8.51
N LEU A 47 1.59 15.29 9.83
CA LEU A 47 0.96 16.44 10.50
C LEU A 47 1.49 17.76 9.92
N MET A 48 2.81 17.92 9.84
CA MET A 48 3.43 19.12 9.26
C MET A 48 2.96 19.34 7.82
N LEU A 49 2.90 18.28 7.00
CA LEU A 49 2.41 18.34 5.63
C LEU A 49 0.95 18.82 5.57
N PHE A 50 0.05 18.23 6.36
CA PHE A 50 -1.36 18.63 6.35
C PHE A 50 -1.56 20.07 6.81
N VAL A 51 -0.83 20.51 7.83
CA VAL A 51 -0.87 21.91 8.28
C VAL A 51 -0.33 22.85 7.20
N LEU A 52 0.79 22.52 6.56
CA LEU A 52 1.37 23.34 5.49
C LEU A 52 0.42 23.47 4.29
N CYS A 53 -0.26 22.39 3.95
CA CYS A 53 -1.27 22.35 2.89
C CYS A 53 -2.65 22.86 3.33
N GLN A 54 -2.81 23.35 4.56
CA GLN A 54 -4.08 23.84 5.13
C GLN A 54 -5.21 22.80 5.08
N VAL A 55 -4.86 21.51 5.20
CA VAL A 55 -5.80 20.40 5.26
C VAL A 55 -6.31 20.25 6.70
N ARG A 56 -7.64 20.31 6.86
CA ARG A 56 -8.27 20.08 8.17
C ARG A 56 -8.08 18.63 8.61
N LEU A 57 -7.52 18.44 9.80
CA LEU A 57 -7.37 17.12 10.41
C LEU A 57 -8.74 16.47 10.68
N GLY A 58 -8.83 15.16 10.47
CA GLY A 58 -10.05 14.37 10.64
C GLY A 58 -9.90 12.94 10.13
N PHE A 59 -11.01 12.24 9.91
CA PHE A 59 -10.97 10.88 9.33
C PHE A 59 -10.26 10.80 7.97
N GLY A 60 -10.33 11.86 7.15
CA GLY A 60 -9.64 11.90 5.86
C GLY A 60 -8.12 11.83 5.99
N THR A 61 -7.54 12.63 6.90
CA THR A 61 -6.09 12.63 7.15
C THR A 61 -5.63 11.34 7.81
N ILE A 62 -6.45 10.73 8.66
CA ILE A 62 -6.21 9.38 9.21
C ILE A 62 -6.16 8.34 8.07
N ILE A 63 -7.14 8.34 7.16
CA ILE A 63 -7.16 7.40 6.03
C ILE A 63 -5.90 7.54 5.16
N ILE A 64 -5.48 8.78 4.88
CA ILE A 64 -4.26 9.06 4.11
C ILE A 64 -3.02 8.58 4.87
N GLY A 65 -2.90 8.89 6.17
CA GLY A 65 -1.75 8.49 6.98
C GLY A 65 -1.57 6.97 7.01
N HIS A 66 -2.66 6.23 7.27
CA HIS A 66 -2.62 4.77 7.27
C HIS A 66 -2.35 4.20 5.88
N MET A 67 -2.77 4.90 4.82
CA MET A 67 -2.48 4.48 3.46
C MET A 67 -0.99 4.63 3.13
N VAL A 68 -0.31 5.69 3.60
CA VAL A 68 1.14 5.90 3.40
C VAL A 68 1.94 4.74 3.99
N PHE A 69 1.52 4.20 5.15
CA PHE A 69 2.16 3.04 5.77
C PHE A 69 1.81 1.71 5.06
N ASN A 70 0.53 1.52 4.71
CA ASN A 70 0.05 0.24 4.20
C ASN A 70 0.36 -0.01 2.72
N LEU A 71 0.54 1.06 1.93
CA LEU A 71 0.90 0.98 0.51
C LEU A 71 2.21 0.22 0.27
N PRO A 72 3.36 0.58 0.88
CA PRO A 72 4.62 -0.12 0.62
C PRO A 72 4.60 -1.57 1.09
N LEU A 73 3.92 -1.86 2.21
CA LEU A 73 3.70 -3.21 2.71
C LEU A 73 2.96 -4.08 1.70
N THR A 74 1.86 -3.56 1.15
CA THR A 74 1.10 -4.23 0.08
C THR A 74 1.98 -4.49 -1.14
N ILE A 75 2.74 -3.48 -1.58
CA ILE A 75 3.61 -3.59 -2.76
C ILE A 75 4.65 -4.69 -2.54
N VAL A 76 5.30 -4.73 -1.38
CA VAL A 76 6.32 -5.76 -1.07
C VAL A 76 5.72 -7.15 -1.14
N ILE A 77 4.57 -7.38 -0.50
CA ILE A 77 3.92 -8.71 -0.48
C ILE A 77 3.50 -9.14 -1.88
N VAL A 78 2.84 -8.27 -2.64
CA VAL A 78 2.34 -8.57 -3.99
C VAL A 78 3.50 -8.80 -4.95
N ARG A 79 4.57 -7.99 -4.89
CA ARG A 79 5.75 -8.18 -5.74
C ARG A 79 6.50 -9.45 -5.42
N ALA A 80 6.62 -9.81 -4.14
CA ALA A 80 7.23 -11.07 -3.74
C ALA A 80 6.47 -12.27 -4.32
N ARG A 81 5.14 -12.19 -4.40
CA ARG A 81 4.33 -13.22 -5.07
C ARG A 81 4.51 -13.19 -6.58
N LEU A 82 4.48 -12.01 -7.20
CA LEU A 82 4.59 -11.83 -8.64
C LEU A 82 5.90 -12.44 -9.18
N ARG A 83 7.02 -12.22 -8.50
CA ARG A 83 8.33 -12.79 -8.85
C ARG A 83 8.43 -14.31 -8.71
N LYS A 84 7.50 -14.93 -7.99
CA LYS A 84 7.42 -16.39 -7.82
C LYS A 84 6.44 -17.04 -8.80
N LEU A 85 5.77 -16.26 -9.65
CA LEU A 85 4.95 -16.83 -10.73
C LEU A 85 5.87 -17.34 -11.83
N ASP A 86 5.55 -18.51 -12.37
CA ASP A 86 6.26 -19.07 -13.50
C ASP A 86 5.90 -18.29 -14.77
N PRO A 87 6.88 -17.69 -15.49
CA PRO A 87 6.64 -16.99 -16.75
C PRO A 87 5.95 -17.84 -17.82
N ALA A 88 6.10 -19.18 -17.75
CA ALA A 88 5.50 -20.11 -18.71
C ALA A 88 3.97 -19.96 -18.84
N TRP A 89 3.28 -19.55 -17.76
CA TRP A 89 1.84 -19.30 -17.83
C TRP A 89 1.49 -18.11 -18.72
N GLU A 90 2.28 -17.04 -18.67
CA GLU A 90 2.06 -15.86 -19.50
C GLU A 90 2.45 -16.14 -20.96
N ASP A 91 3.54 -16.86 -21.17
CA ASP A 91 4.04 -17.20 -22.51
C ASP A 91 3.07 -18.16 -23.22
N ALA A 92 2.61 -19.22 -22.56
CA ALA A 92 1.61 -20.13 -23.12
C ALA A 92 0.29 -19.44 -23.47
N ALA A 93 -0.11 -18.42 -22.71
CA ALA A 93 -1.31 -17.65 -23.02
C ALA A 93 -1.11 -16.75 -24.24
N ARG A 94 0.07 -16.11 -24.37
CA ARG A 94 0.42 -15.32 -25.56
C ARG A 94 0.50 -16.20 -26.81
N ASP A 95 1.00 -17.43 -26.69
CA ASP A 95 1.03 -18.41 -27.79
C ASP A 95 -0.37 -18.79 -28.28
N LEU A 96 -1.36 -18.84 -27.37
CA LEU A 96 -2.77 -19.03 -27.70
C LEU A 96 -3.48 -17.76 -28.21
N GLY A 97 -2.74 -16.67 -28.44
CA GLY A 97 -3.25 -15.41 -28.96
C GLY A 97 -3.86 -14.48 -27.90
N ALA A 98 -3.62 -14.70 -26.61
CA ALA A 98 -4.14 -13.83 -25.56
C ALA A 98 -3.47 -12.45 -25.58
N THR A 99 -4.28 -11.40 -25.41
CA THR A 99 -3.75 -10.04 -25.28
C THR A 99 -3.10 -9.82 -23.91
N SER A 100 -2.30 -8.77 -23.75
CA SER A 100 -1.74 -8.41 -22.43
C SER A 100 -2.82 -8.17 -21.37
N TRP A 101 -4.00 -7.69 -21.78
CA TRP A 101 -5.14 -7.50 -20.87
C TRP A 101 -5.75 -8.84 -20.43
N ASP A 102 -5.83 -9.81 -21.34
CA ASP A 102 -6.29 -11.16 -21.02
C ASP A 102 -5.33 -11.86 -20.05
N VAL A 103 -4.02 -11.78 -20.30
CA VAL A 103 -3.00 -12.34 -19.39
C VAL A 103 -3.12 -11.73 -18.00
N LEU A 104 -3.20 -10.39 -17.92
CA LEU A 104 -3.35 -9.70 -16.64
C LEU A 104 -4.61 -10.15 -15.87
N THR A 105 -5.76 -10.15 -16.52
CA THR A 105 -7.05 -10.36 -15.85
C THR A 105 -7.39 -11.83 -15.59
N ARG A 106 -6.96 -12.73 -16.48
CA ARG A 106 -7.31 -14.16 -16.43
C ARG A 106 -6.21 -15.03 -15.81
N ILE A 107 -4.96 -14.55 -15.76
CA ILE A 107 -3.82 -15.33 -15.27
C ILE A 107 -3.17 -14.61 -14.09
N THR A 108 -2.55 -13.45 -14.33
CA THR A 108 -1.74 -12.77 -13.32
C THR A 108 -2.57 -12.39 -12.08
N LEU A 109 -3.70 -11.69 -12.25
CA LEU A 109 -4.54 -11.28 -11.13
C LEU A 109 -5.10 -12.47 -10.32
N PRO A 110 -5.70 -13.52 -10.93
CA PRO A 110 -6.11 -14.72 -10.21
C PRO A 110 -5.00 -15.40 -9.42
N LEU A 111 -3.79 -15.52 -9.99
CA LEU A 111 -2.62 -16.10 -9.31
C LEU A 111 -2.08 -15.22 -8.18
N LEU A 112 -2.29 -13.91 -8.25
CA LEU A 112 -1.98 -12.96 -7.18
C LEU A 112 -3.04 -12.90 -6.07
N ARG A 113 -4.28 -13.36 -6.30
CA ARG A 113 -5.39 -13.26 -5.32
C ARG A 113 -5.01 -13.69 -3.89
N PRO A 114 -4.32 -14.83 -3.65
CA PRO A 114 -3.95 -15.22 -2.29
C PRO A 114 -3.02 -14.21 -1.61
N ALA A 115 -2.10 -13.62 -2.37
CA ALA A 115 -1.20 -12.59 -1.86
C ALA A 115 -1.91 -11.24 -1.63
N ILE A 116 -2.87 -10.89 -2.50
CA ILE A 116 -3.70 -9.68 -2.33
C ILE A 116 -4.53 -9.79 -1.06
N TRP A 117 -5.17 -10.94 -0.82
CA TRP A 117 -5.91 -11.20 0.42
C TRP A 117 -5.00 -11.19 1.64
N GLY A 118 -3.83 -11.85 1.56
CA GLY A 118 -2.84 -11.83 2.65
C GLY A 118 -2.35 -10.43 3.00
N ALA A 119 -2.01 -9.62 1.98
CA ALA A 119 -1.64 -8.22 2.16
C ALA A 119 -2.80 -7.40 2.75
N GLY A 120 -4.03 -7.67 2.31
CA GLY A 120 -5.23 -6.98 2.80
C GLY A 120 -5.49 -7.25 4.27
N LEU A 121 -5.43 -8.51 4.69
CA LEU A 121 -5.61 -8.89 6.09
C LEU A 121 -4.52 -8.29 6.98
N LEU A 122 -3.25 -8.44 6.58
CA LEU A 122 -2.13 -7.90 7.34
C LEU A 122 -2.19 -6.36 7.42
N GLY A 123 -2.48 -5.70 6.29
CA GLY A 123 -2.64 -4.26 6.24
C GLY A 123 -3.85 -3.74 7.02
N PHE A 124 -4.93 -4.54 7.13
CA PHE A 124 -6.06 -4.23 7.99
C PHE A 124 -5.69 -4.33 9.47
N THR A 125 -4.98 -5.38 9.86
CA THR A 125 -4.49 -5.54 11.24
C THR A 125 -3.64 -4.35 11.68
N VAL A 126 -2.62 -4.00 10.89
CA VAL A 126 -1.74 -2.86 11.19
C VAL A 126 -2.51 -1.54 11.19
N SER A 127 -3.46 -1.36 10.26
CA SER A 127 -4.26 -0.13 10.24
C SER A 127 -5.23 -0.03 11.44
N LEU A 128 -5.57 -1.14 12.10
CA LEU A 128 -6.51 -1.18 13.21
C LEU A 128 -5.80 -0.90 14.54
N ASP A 129 -4.57 -1.38 14.69
CA ASP A 129 -3.75 -1.18 15.91
C ASP A 129 -2.92 0.11 15.91
N ASP A 130 -2.79 0.79 14.76
CA ASP A 130 -2.06 2.05 14.65
C ASP A 130 -2.59 3.11 15.61
N PHE A 131 -1.72 3.51 16.54
CA PHE A 131 -1.93 4.64 17.42
C PHE A 131 -1.11 5.86 16.98
N VAL A 132 0.15 5.65 16.57
CA VAL A 132 1.13 6.73 16.45
C VAL A 132 0.76 7.67 15.31
N VAL A 133 0.51 7.15 14.10
CA VAL A 133 0.12 8.00 12.97
C VAL A 133 -1.22 8.66 13.26
N THR A 134 -2.18 7.89 13.77
CA THR A 134 -3.50 8.43 14.13
C THR A 134 -3.40 9.58 15.13
N PHE A 135 -2.56 9.46 16.16
CA PHE A 135 -2.39 10.47 17.20
C PHE A 135 -1.98 11.83 16.63
N PHE A 136 -1.07 11.85 15.66
CA PHE A 136 -0.60 13.09 15.05
C PHE A 136 -1.58 13.68 14.04
N VAL A 137 -2.35 12.86 13.32
CA VAL A 137 -3.17 13.33 12.19
C VAL A 137 -4.67 13.33 12.45
N ALA A 138 -5.11 12.89 13.63
CA ALA A 138 -6.51 12.96 14.04
C ALA A 138 -6.94 14.40 14.34
N GLY A 139 -8.16 14.73 13.95
CA GLY A 139 -8.81 15.99 14.30
C GLY A 139 -9.91 15.83 15.36
N PRO A 140 -10.48 16.95 15.83
CA PRO A 140 -11.63 16.93 16.74
C PRO A 140 -12.79 16.08 16.17
N GLY A 141 -13.33 15.17 16.99
CA GLY A 141 -14.42 14.28 16.59
C GLY A 141 -14.01 13.06 15.75
N SER A 142 -12.71 12.82 15.55
CA SER A 142 -12.19 11.64 14.82
C SER A 142 -11.35 10.71 15.69
N THR A 143 -11.92 10.28 16.82
CA THR A 143 -11.26 9.37 17.75
C THR A 143 -11.38 7.93 17.27
N THR A 144 -10.24 7.26 17.05
CA THR A 144 -10.18 5.83 16.76
C THR A 144 -10.16 5.00 18.05
N LEU A 145 -10.32 3.69 17.94
CA LEU A 145 -10.28 2.80 19.09
C LEU A 145 -8.95 2.89 19.86
N PRO A 146 -7.76 2.83 19.23
CA PRO A 146 -6.49 3.00 19.95
C PRO A 146 -6.37 4.35 20.66
N LEU A 147 -6.79 5.45 20.01
CA LEU A 147 -6.79 6.77 20.64
C LEU A 147 -7.71 6.83 21.86
N LYS A 148 -8.88 6.21 21.76
CA LYS A 148 -9.85 6.20 22.86
C LYS A 148 -9.28 5.46 24.06
N VAL A 149 -8.67 4.29 23.84
CA VAL A 149 -8.05 3.48 24.90
C VAL A 149 -6.89 4.23 25.56
N PHE A 150 -6.06 4.94 24.80
CA PHE A 150 -4.96 5.75 25.36
C PHE A 150 -5.43 6.96 26.18
N SER A 151 -6.56 7.56 25.81
CA SER A 151 -7.12 8.75 26.49
C SER A 151 -7.95 8.45 27.75
N MET A 152 -8.18 7.17 28.07
CA MET A 152 -8.87 6.72 29.29
C MET A 152 -7.92 6.69 30.47
#